data_AF-A0A7Y3HF32-F1
#
_entry.id   AF-A0A7Y3HF32-F1
#
_cell.length_a   1.000
_cell.length_b   1.000
_cell.length_c   1.000
_cell.angle_alpha   90.00
_cell.angle_beta   90.00
_cell.angle_gamma   90.00
#
_symmetry.space_group_name_H-M   'P 1'
#
loop_
_entity.id
_entity.type
_entity.pdbx_description
1 polymer ?
#
loop_
_entity_poly.entity_id
_entity_poly.type
_entity_poly.pdbx_seq_one_letter_code
_entity_poly.pdbx_strand_id
1 'polypeptide(L)'
;MTTAVIRGRGLTASGHESRRPDLLLTGALLLLGVLSVLMIYSASAPRAELLGSDPAAEAQKQAVIVFVGLVAFAVGSVVEHRSLHTAAPVLYVVAVVALAAVLVWGREVNNAVSWFSVFGFQFQPSEWAKPAIIVMLAALLAPAVENKIGWRRVTTALALMGLPVA
;
A
#
# COMPACT_ATOMS: atom_id res chain seq x y z
N MET A 1 59.68 -16.99 14.77
CA MET A 1 59.55 -17.41 13.35
C MET A 1 58.41 -18.43 13.32
N THR A 2 57.24 -18.26 12.73
CA THR A 2 56.73 -17.28 11.77
C THR A 2 55.20 -17.31 11.84
N THR A 3 54.61 -16.13 11.80
CA THR A 3 53.18 -15.81 11.92
C THR A 3 52.38 -16.27 10.71
N ALA A 4 51.31 -17.06 10.90
CA ALA A 4 50.33 -17.36 9.87
C ALA A 4 49.28 -16.24 9.82
N VAL A 5 49.44 -15.35 8.83
CA VAL A 5 48.50 -14.27 8.50
C VAL A 5 47.27 -14.90 7.84
N ILE A 6 46.20 -15.12 8.61
CA ILE A 6 44.87 -15.40 8.08
C ILE A 6 44.36 -14.10 7.45
N ARG A 7 44.52 -14.01 6.14
CA ARG A 7 44.05 -12.91 5.29
C ARG A 7 42.52 -12.89 5.32
N GLY A 8 41.95 -12.00 6.12
CA GLY A 8 40.53 -11.67 6.07
C GLY A 8 40.16 -11.29 4.63
N ARG A 9 39.33 -12.13 4.01
CA ARG A 9 38.66 -11.77 2.75
C ARG A 9 37.79 -10.55 3.05
N GLY A 10 38.23 -9.40 2.57
CA GLY A 10 37.39 -8.22 2.50
C GLY A 10 36.13 -8.60 1.74
N LEU A 11 35.00 -8.60 2.42
CA LEU A 11 33.69 -8.54 1.81
C LEU A 11 33.65 -7.20 1.08
N THR A 12 34.05 -7.24 -0.19
CA THR A 12 33.95 -6.13 -1.12
C THR A 12 32.52 -5.63 -1.08
N ALA A 13 32.38 -4.36 -0.71
CA ALA A 13 31.17 -3.57 -0.69
C ALA A 13 30.19 -4.04 -1.78
N SER A 14 28.99 -4.44 -1.34
CA SER A 14 27.83 -4.62 -2.21
C SER A 14 27.62 -3.32 -2.96
N GLY A 15 28.07 -3.29 -4.23
CA GLY A 15 27.82 -2.20 -5.14
C GLY A 15 26.32 -1.95 -5.22
N HIS A 16 25.94 -0.67 -5.24
CA HIS A 16 24.58 -0.18 -5.41
C HIS A 16 23.77 -1.08 -6.34
N GLU A 17 22.94 -1.94 -5.77
CA GLU A 17 21.94 -2.69 -6.51
C GLU A 17 21.03 -1.62 -7.12
N SER A 18 21.22 -1.37 -8.42
CA SER A 18 20.46 -0.36 -9.15
C SER A 18 18.98 -0.67 -8.91
N ARG A 19 18.22 0.30 -8.39
CA ARG A 19 16.76 0.21 -8.20
C ARG A 19 16.09 0.08 -9.56
N ARG A 20 16.23 -1.08 -10.20
CA ARG A 20 15.55 -1.39 -11.45
C ARG A 20 14.16 -1.88 -11.05
N PRO A 21 13.10 -1.24 -11.54
CA PRO A 21 11.77 -1.81 -11.37
C PRO A 21 11.76 -3.20 -11.97
N ASP A 22 11.20 -4.17 -11.25
CA ASP A 22 11.01 -5.51 -11.78
C ASP A 22 10.03 -5.40 -12.96
N LEU A 23 10.57 -5.57 -14.17
CA LEU A 23 9.81 -5.42 -15.41
C LEU A 23 8.69 -6.45 -15.52
N LEU A 24 8.85 -7.62 -14.92
CA LEU A 24 7.81 -8.66 -14.92
C LEU A 24 6.64 -8.22 -14.05
N LEU A 25 6.90 -7.77 -12.82
CA LEU A 25 5.86 -7.28 -11.91
C LEU A 25 5.19 -6.01 -12.44
N THR A 26 5.97 -5.10 -13.02
CA THR A 26 5.45 -3.87 -13.62
C THR A 26 4.59 -4.18 -14.84
N GLY A 27 5.02 -5.10 -15.71
CA GLY A 27 4.23 -5.57 -16.84
C GLY A 27 2.94 -6.26 -16.43
N ALA A 28 3.00 -7.12 -15.39
CA ALA A 28 1.82 -7.76 -14.82
C ALA A 28 0.81 -6.75 -14.25
N LEU A 29 1.30 -5.73 -13.52
CA LEU A 29 0.47 -4.64 -13.00
C LEU A 29 -0.27 -3.89 -14.13
N LEU A 30 0.45 -3.51 -15.20
CA LEU A 30 -0.15 -2.83 -16.34
C LEU A 30 -1.19 -3.70 -17.05
N LEU A 31 -0.89 -4.97 -17.27
CA LEU A 31 -1.81 -5.93 -17.87
C LEU A 31 -3.09 -6.07 -17.03
N LEU A 32 -2.95 -6.25 -15.71
CA LEU A 32 -4.09 -6.34 -14.79
C LEU A 32 -4.91 -5.05 -14.78
N GLY A 33 -4.28 -3.88 -14.87
CA GLY A 33 -4.97 -2.60 -14.99
C GLY A 33 -5.82 -2.49 -16.26
N VAL A 34 -5.28 -2.90 -17.41
CA VAL A 34 -6.03 -2.94 -18.68
C VAL A 34 -7.17 -3.95 -18.61
N LEU A 35 -6.91 -5.17 -18.14
CA LEU A 35 -7.92 -6.20 -17.98
C LEU A 35 -9.04 -5.76 -17.03
N SER A 36 -8.71 -5.02 -15.97
CA SER A 36 -9.70 -4.48 -15.04
C SER A 36 -10.70 -3.56 -15.74
N VAL A 37 -10.23 -2.62 -16.57
CA VAL A 37 -11.12 -1.71 -17.33
C VAL A 37 -11.98 -2.48 -18.33
N LEU A 38 -11.40 -3.43 -19.05
CA LEU A 38 -12.12 -4.26 -20.02
C LEU A 38 -13.22 -5.11 -19.35
N MET A 39 -12.93 -5.66 -18.17
CA MET A 39 -13.89 -6.47 -17.42
C MET A 39 -15.04 -5.62 -16.88
N ILE A 40 -14.76 -4.40 -16.40
CA ILE A 40 -15.82 -3.48 -15.98
C ILE A 40 -16.71 -3.13 -17.16
N TYR A 41 -16.15 -2.76 -18.32
CA TYR A 41 -16.94 -2.49 -19.52
C TYR A 41 -17.83 -3.67 -19.92
N SER A 42 -17.26 -4.88 -19.97
CA SER A 42 -17.98 -6.11 -20.31
C SER A 42 -19.15 -6.38 -19.36
N ALA A 43 -18.96 -6.17 -18.06
CA ALA A 43 -19.98 -6.41 -17.04
C ALA A 43 -21.04 -5.30 -16.97
N SER A 44 -20.68 -4.03 -17.25
CA SER A 44 -21.57 -2.89 -17.11
C SER A 44 -22.33 -2.53 -18.38
N ALA A 45 -21.77 -2.80 -19.57
CA ALA A 45 -22.35 -2.36 -20.84
C ALA A 45 -23.77 -2.90 -21.11
N PRO A 46 -24.08 -4.20 -20.92
CA PRO A 46 -25.43 -4.71 -21.17
C PRO A 46 -26.48 -4.03 -20.27
N ARG A 47 -26.11 -3.75 -19.01
CA ARG A 47 -26.99 -3.06 -18.07
C ARG A 47 -27.21 -1.60 -18.46
N ALA A 48 -26.17 -0.93 -18.93
CA ALA A 48 -26.24 0.47 -19.33
C ALA A 48 -27.13 0.68 -20.56
N GLU A 49 -27.05 -0.24 -21.54
CA GLU A 49 -27.91 -0.25 -22.73
C GLU A 49 -29.39 -0.40 -22.35
N LEU A 50 -29.72 -1.31 -21.42
CA LEU A 50 -31.09 -1.50 -20.93
C LEU A 50 -31.66 -0.25 -20.23
N LEU A 51 -30.79 0.58 -19.65
CA LEU A 51 -31.17 1.80 -18.92
C LEU A 51 -31.10 3.07 -19.80
N GLY A 52 -30.71 2.94 -21.08
CA GLY A 52 -30.53 4.09 -21.98
C GLY A 52 -29.39 5.02 -21.57
N SER A 53 -28.43 4.52 -20.80
CA SER A 53 -27.26 5.26 -20.29
C SER A 53 -25.99 4.91 -21.07
N ASP A 54 -24.95 5.76 -20.97
CA ASP A 54 -23.67 5.53 -21.64
C ASP A 54 -22.98 4.24 -21.12
N PRO A 55 -22.78 3.21 -21.96
CA PRO A 55 -22.11 1.96 -21.58
C PRO A 55 -20.66 2.13 -21.12
N ALA A 56 -20.00 3.21 -21.56
CA ALA A 56 -18.60 3.47 -21.22
C ALA A 56 -18.41 4.19 -19.87
N ALA A 57 -19.47 4.72 -19.26
CA ALA A 57 -19.34 5.59 -18.08
C ALA A 57 -18.64 4.92 -16.89
N GLU A 58 -18.98 3.67 -16.57
CA GLU A 58 -18.35 2.93 -15.47
C GLU A 58 -16.90 2.51 -15.82
N ALA A 59 -16.65 2.15 -17.08
CA ALA A 59 -15.31 1.84 -17.57
C ALA A 59 -14.39 3.08 -17.55
N GLN A 60 -14.93 4.27 -17.86
CA GLN A 60 -14.20 5.54 -17.75
C GLN A 60 -13.82 5.85 -16.30
N LYS A 61 -14.74 5.68 -15.35
CA LYS A 61 -14.43 5.82 -13.91
C LYS A 61 -13.34 4.84 -13.49
N GLN A 62 -13.42 3.58 -13.94
CA GLN A 62 -12.38 2.58 -13.66
C GLN A 62 -11.03 2.98 -14.26
N ALA A 63 -10.99 3.51 -15.48
CA ALA A 63 -9.77 3.98 -16.11
C ALA A 63 -9.12 5.13 -15.34
N VAL A 64 -9.92 6.07 -14.80
CA VAL A 64 -9.43 7.14 -13.92
C VAL A 64 -8.83 6.56 -12.63
N ILE A 65 -9.48 5.58 -11.99
CA ILE A 65 -8.95 4.92 -10.79
C ILE A 65 -7.63 4.20 -11.08
N VAL A 66 -7.55 3.46 -12.20
CA VAL A 66 -6.30 2.81 -12.64
C VAL A 66 -5.20 3.85 -12.87
N PHE A 67 -5.51 4.96 -13.52
CA PHE A 67 -4.56 6.05 -13.74
C PHE A 67 -4.04 6.64 -12.42
N VAL A 68 -4.93 6.95 -11.47
CA VAL A 68 -4.55 7.43 -10.14
C VAL A 68 -3.66 6.40 -9.42
N GLY A 69 -3.98 5.12 -9.54
CA GLY A 69 -3.17 4.03 -9.01
C GLY A 69 -1.77 3.96 -9.63
N LEU A 70 -1.64 4.16 -10.95
CA LEU A 70 -0.35 4.21 -11.64
C LEU A 70 0.49 5.42 -11.22
N VAL A 71 -0.14 6.58 -11.00
CA VAL A 71 0.55 7.74 -10.44
C VAL A 71 1.04 7.44 -9.02
N ALA A 72 0.21 6.85 -8.18
CA ALA A 72 0.60 6.44 -6.83
C ALA A 72 1.74 5.42 -6.83
N PHE A 73 1.72 4.45 -7.76
CA PHE A 73 2.81 3.50 -7.96
C PHE A 73 4.12 4.19 -8.38
N ALA A 74 4.07 5.09 -9.37
CA ALA A 74 5.24 5.83 -9.83
C ALA A 74 5.86 6.66 -8.70
N VAL A 75 5.05 7.42 -7.95
CA VAL A 75 5.50 8.17 -6.78
C VAL A 75 6.07 7.22 -5.72
N GLY A 76 5.38 6.15 -5.38
CA GLY A 76 5.85 5.16 -4.40
C GLY A 76 7.19 4.53 -4.78
N SER A 77 7.43 4.29 -6.07
CA SER A 77 8.66 3.68 -6.58
C SER A 77 9.91 4.54 -6.40
N VAL A 78 9.75 5.87 -6.35
CA VAL A 78 10.88 6.81 -6.17
C VAL A 78 11.14 7.15 -4.71
N VAL A 79 10.16 6.91 -3.82
CA VAL A 79 10.29 7.18 -2.39
C VAL A 79 11.37 6.30 -1.78
N GLU A 80 12.30 6.93 -1.06
CA GLU A 80 13.37 6.23 -0.38
C GLU A 80 12.89 5.53 0.89
N HIS A 81 13.37 4.30 1.13
CA HIS A 81 13.02 3.50 2.29
C HIS A 81 13.28 4.21 3.64
N ARG A 82 14.34 5.02 3.73
CA ARG A 82 14.66 5.81 4.92
C ARG A 82 13.60 6.87 5.23
N SER A 83 13.02 7.47 4.19
CA SER A 83 11.93 8.43 4.33
C SER A 83 10.65 7.75 4.80
N LEU A 84 10.36 6.54 4.30
CA LEU A 84 9.23 5.73 4.78
C LEU A 84 9.37 5.35 6.25
N HIS A 85 10.58 4.97 6.70
CA HIS A 85 10.84 4.64 8.10
C HIS A 85 10.54 5.84 9.02
N THR A 86 10.98 7.04 8.63
CA THR A 86 10.75 8.27 9.41
C THR A 86 9.28 8.70 9.37
N ALA A 87 8.59 8.51 8.24
CA ALA A 87 7.18 8.84 8.08
C ALA A 87 6.22 7.82 8.73
N ALA A 88 6.70 6.62 9.07
CA ALA A 88 5.88 5.50 9.53
C ALA A 88 4.90 5.85 10.68
N PRO A 89 5.33 6.55 11.75
CA PRO A 89 4.43 6.90 12.84
C PRO A 89 3.32 7.87 12.40
N VAL A 90 3.65 8.82 11.51
CA VAL A 90 2.69 9.78 10.97
C VAL A 90 1.68 9.08 10.07
N LEU A 91 2.14 8.20 9.17
CA LEU A 91 1.27 7.41 8.29
C LEU A 91 0.30 6.55 9.10
N TYR A 92 0.78 5.93 10.18
CA TYR A 92 -0.04 5.13 11.09
C TYR A 92 -1.10 5.99 11.81
N VAL A 93 -0.71 7.12 12.40
CA VAL A 93 -1.66 8.01 13.10
C VAL A 93 -2.72 8.55 12.13
N VAL A 94 -2.32 8.96 10.92
CA VAL A 94 -3.27 9.39 9.88
C VAL A 94 -4.25 8.27 9.54
N ALA A 95 -3.78 7.02 9.43
CA ALA A 95 -4.66 5.88 9.16
C ALA A 95 -5.66 5.63 10.30
N VAL A 96 -5.21 5.64 11.55
CA VAL A 96 -6.08 5.47 12.73
C VAL A 96 -7.11 6.59 12.82
N VAL A 97 -6.68 7.84 12.62
CA VAL A 97 -7.58 9.00 12.61
C VAL A 97 -8.60 8.89 11.47
N ALA A 98 -8.18 8.47 10.28
CA ALA A 98 -9.09 8.28 9.15
C ALA A 98 -10.13 7.17 9.40
N LEU A 99 -9.74 6.09 10.08
CA LEU A 99 -10.65 5.03 10.52
C LEU A 99 -11.64 5.52 11.59
N ALA A 100 -11.17 6.27 12.59
CA ALA A 100 -12.07 6.87 13.57
C ALA A 100 -13.03 7.88 12.92
N ALA A 101 -12.53 8.68 11.98
CA ALA A 101 -13.30 9.69 11.26
C ALA A 101 -14.40 9.07 10.40
N VAL A 102 -14.20 7.87 9.83
CA VAL A 102 -15.24 7.25 8.99
C VAL A 102 -16.44 6.80 9.80
N LEU A 103 -16.28 6.53 11.10
CA LEU A 103 -17.41 6.20 11.97
C LEU A 103 -18.34 7.40 12.22
N VAL A 104 -17.82 8.63 12.08
CA VAL A 104 -18.58 9.87 12.32
C VAL A 104 -19.07 10.51 11.02
N TRP A 105 -18.22 10.52 9.98
CA TRP A 105 -18.48 11.21 8.71
C TRP A 105 -18.56 10.27 7.50
N GLY A 106 -18.49 8.96 7.71
CA GLY A 106 -18.63 7.98 6.65
C GLY A 106 -20.07 7.88 6.14
N ARG A 107 -20.19 7.37 4.92
CA ARG A 107 -21.48 7.00 4.33
C ARG A 107 -21.74 5.52 4.53
N GLU A 108 -22.99 5.21 4.78
CA GLU A 108 -23.49 3.85 4.85
C GLU A 108 -23.62 3.27 3.44
N VAL A 109 -22.90 2.20 3.18
CA VAL A 109 -22.96 1.42 1.94
C VAL A 109 -23.14 -0.04 2.33
N ASN A 110 -24.15 -0.71 1.80
CA ASN A 110 -24.47 -2.11 2.13
C ASN A 110 -24.64 -2.36 3.66
N ASN A 111 -25.31 -1.45 4.37
CA ASN A 111 -25.52 -1.50 5.83
C ASN A 111 -24.24 -1.39 6.68
N ALA A 112 -23.15 -0.85 6.12
CA ALA A 112 -21.91 -0.61 6.84
C ALA A 112 -21.35 0.79 6.57
N VAL A 113 -20.90 1.48 7.63
CA VAL A 113 -20.25 2.79 7.53
C VAL A 113 -18.75 2.59 7.35
N SER A 114 -18.28 2.64 6.11
CA SER A 114 -16.86 2.36 5.80
C SER A 114 -16.26 3.24 4.70
N TRP A 115 -17.06 4.13 4.10
CA TRP A 115 -16.66 4.90 2.93
C TRP A 115 -16.78 6.39 3.16
N PHE A 116 -15.73 7.15 2.82
CA PHE A 116 -15.86 8.56 2.53
C PHE A 116 -16.25 8.73 1.06
N SER A 117 -17.12 9.71 0.78
CA SER A 117 -17.32 10.13 -0.60
C SER A 117 -16.85 11.55 -0.83
N VAL A 118 -15.96 11.68 -1.80
CA VAL A 118 -15.28 12.94 -2.11
C VAL A 118 -15.32 13.10 -3.63
N PHE A 119 -15.96 14.18 -4.11
CA PHE A 119 -16.09 14.51 -5.54
C PHE A 119 -16.56 13.35 -6.45
N GLY A 120 -17.49 12.51 -5.97
CA GLY A 120 -18.03 11.37 -6.73
C GLY A 120 -17.17 10.10 -6.66
N PHE A 121 -15.99 10.16 -6.03
CA PHE A 121 -15.19 8.98 -5.70
C PHE A 121 -15.53 8.48 -4.30
N GLN A 122 -15.28 7.19 -4.09
CA GLN A 122 -15.41 6.54 -2.79
C GLN A 122 -14.01 6.17 -2.31
N PHE A 123 -13.64 6.64 -1.12
CA PHE A 123 -12.36 6.36 -0.49
C PHE A 123 -12.60 5.57 0.78
N GLN A 124 -11.97 4.40 0.87
CA GLN A 124 -12.09 3.49 2.01
C GLN A 124 -10.83 3.59 2.88
N PRO A 125 -10.92 4.14 4.11
CA PRO A 125 -9.75 4.33 4.97
C PRO A 125 -9.02 3.03 5.32
N SER A 126 -9.73 1.90 5.40
CA SER A 126 -9.10 0.60 5.68
C SER A 126 -8.14 0.13 4.58
N GLU A 127 -8.32 0.60 3.34
CA GLU A 127 -7.36 0.35 2.26
C GLU A 127 -6.04 1.06 2.51
N TRP A 128 -6.10 2.29 3.05
CA TRP A 128 -4.91 3.06 3.44
C TRP A 128 -4.25 2.54 4.72
N ALA A 129 -5.04 2.04 5.67
CA ALA A 129 -4.52 1.54 6.93
C ALA A 129 -3.59 0.33 6.76
N LYS A 130 -3.88 -0.56 5.81
CA LYS A 130 -3.06 -1.76 5.51
C LYS A 130 -1.58 -1.43 5.28
N PRO A 131 -1.20 -0.63 4.25
CA PRO A 131 0.21 -0.28 4.04
C PRO A 131 0.78 0.56 5.19
N ALA A 132 0.01 1.45 5.83
CA ALA A 132 0.50 2.24 6.97
C ALA A 132 0.93 1.36 8.16
N ILE A 133 0.14 0.32 8.48
CA ILE A 133 0.48 -0.67 9.51
C ILE A 133 1.73 -1.45 9.10
N ILE A 134 1.83 -1.90 7.85
CA ILE A 134 3.02 -2.62 7.35
C ILE A 134 4.28 -1.79 7.53
N VAL A 135 4.25 -0.51 7.13
CA VAL A 135 5.41 0.39 7.26
C VAL A 135 5.75 0.66 8.73
N MET A 136 4.76 0.85 9.59
CA MET A 136 4.96 1.04 11.04
C MET A 136 5.57 -0.20 11.71
N LEU A 137 5.07 -1.39 11.36
CA LEU A 137 5.62 -2.64 11.88
C LEU A 137 7.05 -2.87 11.38
N ALA A 138 7.31 -2.61 10.10
CA ALA A 138 8.66 -2.67 9.55
C ALA A 138 9.59 -1.71 10.31
N ALA A 139 9.15 -0.49 10.58
CA ALA A 139 9.95 0.51 11.30
C ALA A 139 10.23 0.11 12.77
N LEU A 140 9.25 -0.49 13.45
CA LEU A 140 9.35 -0.96 14.84
C LEU A 140 10.27 -2.18 14.97
N LEU A 141 10.21 -3.10 13.99
CA LEU A 141 10.89 -4.40 14.06
C LEU A 141 12.26 -4.41 13.38
N ALA A 142 12.54 -3.50 12.42
CA ALA A 142 13.82 -3.44 11.71
C ALA A 142 15.05 -3.33 12.66
N PRO A 143 15.06 -2.48 13.70
CA PRO A 143 16.19 -2.40 14.64
C PRO A 143 16.33 -3.63 15.57
N ALA A 144 15.36 -4.56 15.52
CA ALA A 144 15.34 -5.78 16.33
C ALA A 144 15.88 -7.01 15.58
N VAL A 145 16.32 -6.87 14.32
CA VAL A 145 16.85 -8.01 13.56
C VAL A 145 18.27 -8.37 14.02
N GLU A 146 19.06 -7.40 14.50
CA GLU A 146 20.41 -7.64 15.07
C GLU A 146 20.41 -7.99 16.56
N ASN A 147 19.34 -7.67 17.30
CA ASN A 147 19.20 -7.95 18.73
C ASN A 147 17.94 -8.80 18.97
N LYS A 148 18.04 -9.94 19.66
CA LYS A 148 16.88 -10.82 19.97
C LYS A 148 15.62 -10.01 20.27
N ILE A 149 14.56 -10.22 19.47
CA ILE A 149 13.29 -9.50 19.63
C ILE A 149 12.74 -9.78 21.03
N GLY A 150 12.77 -8.77 21.90
CA GLY A 150 12.22 -8.90 23.26
C GLY A 150 10.69 -8.94 23.25
N TRP A 151 10.10 -9.65 24.21
CA TRP A 151 8.65 -9.83 24.33
C TRP A 151 7.87 -8.50 24.33
N ARG A 152 8.46 -7.44 24.91
CA ARG A 152 7.89 -6.08 24.89
C ARG A 152 7.65 -5.52 23.49
N ARG A 153 8.53 -5.81 22.52
CA ARG A 153 8.36 -5.35 21.13
C ARG A 153 7.29 -6.16 20.41
N VAL A 154 7.21 -7.46 20.69
CA VAL A 154 6.15 -8.34 20.15
C VAL A 154 4.78 -7.88 20.66
N THR A 155 4.64 -7.64 21.97
CA THR A 155 3.36 -7.16 22.53
C THR A 155 2.99 -5.77 22.03
N THR A 156 3.95 -4.86 21.86
CA THR A 156 3.71 -3.53 21.28
C THR A 156 3.28 -3.62 19.82
N ALA A 157 3.92 -4.49 19.02
CA ALA A 157 3.54 -4.73 17.63
C ALA A 157 2.11 -5.28 17.51
N LEU A 158 1.75 -6.25 18.36
CA LEU A 158 0.40 -6.81 18.41
C LEU A 158 -0.64 -5.78 18.83
N ALA A 159 -0.34 -4.94 19.82
CA ALA A 159 -1.24 -3.87 20.24
C ALA A 159 -1.47 -2.83 19.11
N LEU A 160 -0.40 -2.45 18.40
CA LEU A 160 -0.50 -1.54 17.26
C LEU A 160 -1.25 -2.14 16.06
N MET A 161 -1.21 -3.46 15.88
CA MET A 161 -2.04 -4.15 14.90
C MET A 161 -3.50 -4.22 15.31
N GLY A 162 -3.80 -4.37 16.59
CA GLY A 162 -5.19 -4.48 17.07
C GLY A 162 -5.99 -3.19 16.98
N LEU A 163 -5.34 -2.04 17.21
CA LEU A 163 -5.99 -0.72 17.23
C LEU A 163 -6.75 -0.35 15.93
N PRO A 164 -6.21 -0.57 14.72
CA PRO A 164 -6.91 -0.25 13.47
C PRO A 164 -7.81 -1.37 12.95
N VAL A 165 -7.75 -2.57 13.55
CA VAL A 165 -8.49 -3.77 13.11
C VAL A 165 -9.82 -3.93 13.87
N ALA A 166 -9.96 -3.26 15.02
CA ALA A 166 -11.19 -3.16 15.80
C ALA A 166 -12.08 -2.01 15.29
#